data_AF-A0A833GE84-F1
#
_entry.id   AF-A0A833GE84-F1
#
_cell.length_a   1.000
_cell.length_b   1.000
_cell.length_c   1.000
_cell.angle_alpha   90.00
_cell.angle_beta   90.00
_cell.angle_gamma   90.00
#
_symmetry.space_group_name_H-M   'P 1'
#
loop_
_entity.id
_entity.type
_entity.pdbx_description
1 polymer ?
#
loop_
_entity_poly.entity_id
_entity_poly.type
_entity_poly.pdbx_seq_one_letter_code
_entity_poly.pdbx_strand_id
1 'polypeptide(L)'
;YVAVRADGAILARTRPPAGLLGGMTEVPTTAWTRDFDEREALAQAPLKASWQRVPGVVRHVFTHFPLELAVYRTKAAAGKRAPSGMRWIAADAVGGEAFPNVMRKAIAHATDIPAPRVCKTSPGSDVDRARALDTGT
;
A
#
# COMPACT_ATOMS: atom_id res chain seq x y z
N TYR A 1 0.56 9.15 -2.59
CA TYR A 1 1.77 9.43 -3.38
C TYR A 1 2.83 8.38 -3.08
N VAL A 2 3.50 7.81 -4.08
CA VAL A 2 4.62 6.88 -3.92
C VAL A 2 5.85 7.46 -4.60
N ALA A 3 6.76 8.04 -3.82
CA ALA A 3 8.07 8.45 -4.33
C ALA A 3 9.05 7.30 -4.17
N VAL A 4 9.72 6.94 -5.27
CA VAL A 4 10.77 5.92 -5.30
C VAL A 4 12.08 6.62 -5.56
N ARG A 5 13.02 6.53 -4.62
CA ARG A 5 14.38 7.05 -4.80
C ARG A 5 15.19 6.10 -5.69
N ALA A 6 16.26 6.60 -6.31
CA ALA A 6 17.07 5.83 -7.25
C ALA A 6 17.65 4.51 -6.69
N ASP A 7 17.81 4.42 -5.36
CA ASP A 7 18.21 3.22 -4.62
C ASP A 7 17.04 2.29 -4.24
N GLY A 8 15.83 2.55 -4.76
CA GLY A 8 14.62 1.80 -4.47
C GLY A 8 13.90 2.22 -3.19
N ALA A 9 14.46 3.15 -2.41
CA ALA A 9 13.84 3.56 -1.15
C ALA A 9 12.50 4.27 -1.37
N ILE A 10 11.53 4.03 -0.48
CA ILE A 10 10.19 4.60 -0.53
C ILE A 10 10.06 5.75 0.48
N LEU A 11 9.51 6.88 0.05
CA LEU A 11 9.21 7.98 0.94
C LEU A 11 8.00 7.64 1.82
N ALA A 12 8.17 7.75 3.12
CA ALA A 12 7.13 7.49 4.10
C ALA A 12 7.14 8.52 5.23
N ARG A 13 6.05 8.56 5.98
CA ARG A 13 5.94 9.28 7.24
C ARG A 13 5.17 8.45 8.26
N THR A 14 5.23 8.87 9.51
CA THR A 14 4.35 8.32 10.55
C THR A 14 3.09 9.17 10.62
N ARG A 15 1.90 8.55 10.60
CA ARG A 15 0.64 9.27 10.78
C ARG A 15 0.59 9.89 12.19
N PRO A 16 -0.04 11.07 12.35
CA PRO A 16 -0.37 11.57 13.67
C PRO A 16 -1.08 10.49 14.51
N PRO A 17 -0.88 10.44 15.84
CA PRO A 17 -1.45 9.39 16.68
C PRO A 17 -2.99 9.43 16.73
N ALA A 18 -3.59 10.57 16.44
CA ALA A 18 -5.04 10.73 16.41
C ALA A 18 -5.64 10.32 15.05
N GLY A 19 -6.81 9.69 15.10
CA GLY A 19 -7.62 9.36 13.93
C GLY A 19 -7.33 7.99 13.32
N LEU A 20 -7.86 7.77 12.12
CA LEU A 20 -7.78 6.49 11.42
C LEU A 20 -6.32 6.11 11.13
N LEU A 21 -5.91 4.91 11.59
CA LEU A 21 -4.55 4.36 11.45
C LEU A 21 -3.48 5.21 12.13
N GLY A 22 -3.84 5.91 13.21
CA GLY A 22 -2.93 6.80 13.93
C GLY A 22 -1.66 6.08 14.40
N GLY A 23 -0.51 6.76 14.25
CA GLY A 23 0.80 6.23 14.64
C GLY A 23 1.39 5.19 13.68
N MET A 24 0.68 4.74 12.64
CA MET A 24 1.20 3.79 11.67
C MET A 24 2.04 4.47 10.59
N THR A 25 2.95 3.71 9.97
CA THR A 25 3.72 4.17 8.81
C THR A 25 2.81 4.28 7.59
N GLU A 26 2.91 5.38 6.85
CA GLU A 26 2.20 5.58 5.59
C GLU A 26 3.09 6.18 4.51
N VAL A 27 2.72 5.94 3.26
CA VAL A 27 3.17 6.79 2.17
C VAL A 27 2.39 8.12 2.25
N PRO A 28 3.00 9.28 1.91
CA PRO A 28 2.29 10.55 1.95
C PRO A 28 0.97 10.48 1.15
N THR A 29 -0.08 11.08 1.71
CA THR A 29 -1.42 11.12 1.14
C THR A 29 -2.08 12.47 1.45
N THR A 30 -3.04 12.86 0.63
CA THR A 30 -4.03 13.89 0.94
C THR A 30 -5.04 13.38 1.96
N ALA A 31 -5.90 14.28 2.46
CA ALA A 31 -7.09 13.89 3.19
C ALA A 31 -7.94 12.93 2.35
N TRP A 32 -8.54 11.93 3.00
CA TRP A 32 -9.43 10.97 2.35
C TRP A 32 -10.83 11.57 2.31
N THR A 33 -11.16 12.16 1.17
CA THR A 33 -12.43 12.83 0.90
C THR A 33 -13.08 12.21 -0.34
N ARG A 34 -14.41 12.32 -0.43
CA ARG A 34 -15.17 12.00 -1.64
C ARG A 34 -14.95 13.03 -2.74
N ASP A 35 -14.69 14.27 -2.35
CA ASP A 35 -14.47 15.40 -3.25
C ASP A 35 -13.00 15.43 -3.67
N PHE A 36 -12.58 14.41 -4.42
CA PHE A 36 -11.21 14.31 -4.91
C PHE A 36 -10.99 15.21 -6.14
N ASP A 37 -10.12 16.21 -6.00
CA ASP A 37 -9.59 16.99 -7.12
C ASP A 37 -8.12 16.66 -7.39
N GLU A 38 -7.82 16.33 -8.65
CA GLU A 38 -6.47 15.92 -9.07
C GLU A 38 -5.46 17.08 -9.04
N ARG A 39 -5.90 18.31 -9.35
CA ARG A 39 -5.00 19.48 -9.37
C ARG A 39 -4.62 19.87 -7.96
N GLU A 40 -5.59 19.93 -7.04
CA GLU A 40 -5.35 20.20 -5.62
C GLU A 40 -4.48 19.10 -5.00
N ALA A 41 -4.73 17.84 -5.35
CA ALA A 41 -3.88 16.74 -4.91
C ALA A 41 -2.44 16.96 -5.40
N LEU A 42 -2.19 17.24 -6.68
CA LEU A 42 -0.83 17.45 -7.18
C LEU A 42 -0.14 18.67 -6.53
N ALA A 43 -0.89 19.72 -6.19
CA ALA A 43 -0.35 20.87 -5.46
C ALA A 43 0.13 20.53 -4.03
N GLN A 44 -0.45 19.50 -3.41
CA GLN A 44 -0.09 19.01 -2.07
C GLN A 44 0.99 17.91 -2.10
N ALA A 45 1.58 17.62 -3.26
CA ALA A 45 2.56 16.55 -3.36
C ALA A 45 3.79 16.82 -2.47
N PRO A 46 4.34 15.79 -1.79
CA PRO A 46 5.36 15.98 -0.75
C PRO A 46 6.73 16.43 -1.29
N LEU A 47 6.94 16.28 -2.61
CA LEU A 47 8.18 16.63 -3.29
C LEU A 47 7.85 17.48 -4.53
N LYS A 48 8.65 18.52 -4.77
CA LYS A 48 8.75 19.16 -6.09
C LYS A 48 9.40 18.18 -7.06
N ALA A 49 8.58 17.46 -7.81
CA ALA A 49 8.97 16.44 -8.79
C ALA A 49 7.86 16.25 -9.84
N SER A 50 8.18 15.61 -10.96
CA SER A 50 7.18 15.22 -11.95
C SER A 50 6.43 13.98 -11.44
N TRP A 51 5.22 14.20 -10.93
CA TRP A 51 4.33 13.14 -10.49
C TRP A 51 3.50 12.63 -11.67
N GLN A 52 3.42 11.31 -11.81
CA GLN A 52 2.63 10.65 -12.84
C GLN A 52 1.54 9.82 -12.17
N ARG A 53 0.33 9.92 -12.70
CA ARG A 53 -0.77 9.06 -12.27
C ARG A 53 -0.48 7.63 -12.70
N VAL A 54 -0.56 6.70 -11.76
CA VAL A 54 -0.54 5.26 -12.06
C VAL A 54 -1.94 4.87 -12.55
N PRO A 55 -2.06 4.23 -13.73
CA PRO A 55 -3.36 3.80 -14.23
C PRO A 55 -4.06 2.82 -13.28
N GLY A 56 -5.35 3.06 -13.03
CA GLY A 56 -6.14 2.27 -12.09
C GLY A 56 -6.33 2.94 -10.73
N VAL A 57 -6.90 2.18 -9.80
CA VAL A 57 -7.16 2.61 -8.42
C VAL A 57 -6.91 1.46 -7.45
N VAL A 58 -6.47 1.80 -6.24
CA VAL A 58 -6.36 0.83 -5.15
C VAL A 58 -7.65 0.83 -4.35
N ARG A 59 -8.28 -0.35 -4.26
CA ARG A 59 -9.51 -0.55 -3.48
C ARG A 59 -9.22 -1.22 -2.13
N HIS A 60 -9.78 -0.65 -1.07
CA HIS A 60 -9.71 -1.22 0.28
C HIS A 60 -11.03 -0.99 1.01
N VAL A 61 -11.54 -2.02 1.67
CA VAL A 61 -12.77 -1.91 2.47
C VAL A 61 -12.35 -1.79 3.93
N PHE A 62 -12.63 -0.62 4.52
CA PHE A 62 -12.68 -0.49 5.97
C PHE A 62 -14.02 -1.00 6.47
N THR A 63 -14.11 -1.32 7.75
CA THR A 63 -15.34 -1.84 8.38
C THR A 63 -16.57 -0.95 8.16
N HIS A 64 -16.37 0.37 8.01
CA HIS A 64 -17.46 1.34 7.88
C HIS A 64 -17.64 1.88 6.45
N PHE A 65 -16.62 1.80 5.60
CA PHE A 65 -16.70 2.37 4.25
C PHE A 65 -15.66 1.74 3.30
N PRO A 66 -16.00 1.63 2.00
CA PRO A 66 -15.01 1.36 0.96
C PRO A 66 -14.18 2.63 0.67
N LEU A 67 -12.89 2.45 0.42
CA LEU A 67 -11.96 3.48 0.00
C LEU A 67 -11.35 3.10 -1.35
N GLU A 68 -11.34 4.05 -2.27
CA GLU A 68 -10.59 4.00 -3.52
C GLU A 68 -9.49 5.06 -3.51
N LEU A 69 -8.27 4.68 -3.88
CA LEU A 69 -7.12 5.58 -3.93
C LEU A 69 -6.58 5.69 -5.34
N ALA A 70 -6.54 6.92 -5.85
CA ALA A 70 -5.68 7.28 -6.97
C ALA A 70 -4.22 7.33 -6.50
N VAL A 71 -3.33 6.65 -7.21
CA VAL A 71 -1.91 6.59 -6.84
C VAL A 71 -1.09 7.39 -7.84
N TYR A 72 -0.28 8.30 -7.32
CA TYR A 72 0.72 9.03 -8.09
C TYR A 72 2.10 8.55 -7.72
N ARG A 73 2.93 8.32 -8.73
CA ARG A 73 4.31 7.89 -8.59
C ARG A 73 5.26 8.98 -9.06
N THR A 74 6.41 9.08 -8.42
CA THR A 74 7.56 9.82 -8.98
C THR A 74 8.88 9.10 -8.70
N LYS A 75 9.92 9.45 -9.45
CA LYS A 75 11.30 9.00 -9.21
C LYS A 75 12.10 10.15 -8.59
N ALA A 76 12.85 9.86 -7.54
CA ALA A 76 13.74 10.81 -6.87
C ALA A 76 15.21 10.43 -7.06
N ALA A 77 16.10 11.41 -7.18
CA ALA A 77 17.54 11.18 -7.26
C ALA A 77 18.08 10.57 -5.95
N ALA A 78 19.17 9.79 -6.03
CA ALA A 78 19.79 9.12 -4.87
C ALA A 78 20.09 10.06 -3.70
N GLY A 79 20.57 11.28 -3.98
CA GLY A 79 20.87 12.30 -2.97
C GLY A 79 19.66 13.08 -2.44
N LYS A 80 18.44 12.78 -2.87
CA LYS A 80 17.25 13.54 -2.46
C LYS A 80 16.98 13.32 -0.97
N ARG A 81 17.08 14.40 -0.19
CA ARG A 81 16.71 14.40 1.23
C ARG A 81 15.20 14.28 1.40
N ALA A 82 14.77 13.57 2.44
CA ALA A 82 13.37 13.52 2.82
C ALA A 82 12.94 14.89 3.38
N PRO A 83 11.71 15.36 3.08
CA PRO A 83 11.13 16.51 3.76
C PRO A 83 11.00 16.30 5.27
N SER A 84 10.78 17.39 6.01
CA SER A 84 10.54 17.32 7.47
C SER A 84 9.37 16.39 7.80
N GLY A 85 9.51 15.60 8.87
CA GLY A 85 8.52 14.62 9.30
C GLY A 85 8.40 13.38 8.42
N MET A 86 9.28 13.22 7.42
CA MET A 86 9.32 12.08 6.52
C MET A 86 10.69 11.39 6.54
N ARG A 87 10.71 10.14 6.10
CA ARG A 87 11.92 9.32 5.98
C ARG A 87 11.88 8.48 4.71
N TRP A 88 13.07 8.16 4.20
CA TRP A 88 13.23 7.14 3.17
C TRP A 88 13.36 5.78 3.86
N ILE A 89 12.52 4.84 3.46
CA ILE A 89 12.58 3.44 3.91
C ILE A 89 13.23 2.64 2.79
N ALA A 90 14.34 1.96 3.08
CA ALA A 90 15.02 1.10 2.11
C ALA A 90 14.09 0.00 1.59
N ALA A 91 14.25 -0.40 0.32
CA ALA A 91 13.31 -1.31 -0.34
C ALA A 91 13.13 -2.65 0.40
N ASP A 92 14.21 -3.19 0.96
CA ASP A 92 14.23 -4.40 1.78
C ASP A 92 13.56 -4.22 3.16
N ALA A 93 13.63 -3.02 3.74
CA ALA A 93 13.00 -2.67 5.01
C ALA A 93 11.48 -2.42 4.90
N VAL A 94 10.95 -2.16 3.69
CA VAL A 94 9.50 -1.89 3.47
C VAL A 94 8.62 -3.04 4.00
N GLY A 95 9.09 -4.28 3.90
CA GLY A 95 8.35 -5.46 4.37
C GLY A 95 8.07 -5.43 5.88
N GLY A 96 9.09 -5.06 6.67
CA GLY A 96 9.05 -5.06 8.14
C GLY A 96 8.41 -3.81 8.76
N GLU A 97 8.20 -2.76 7.98
CA GLU A 97 7.58 -1.52 8.45
C GLU A 97 6.10 -1.69 8.78
N ALA A 98 5.60 -0.88 9.72
CA ALA A 98 4.24 -0.95 10.23
C ALA A 98 3.20 -0.33 9.27
N PHE A 99 3.27 -0.70 7.97
CA PHE A 99 2.32 -0.26 6.97
C PHE A 99 0.98 -1.00 7.12
N PRO A 100 -0.15 -0.27 7.18
CA PRO A 100 -1.46 -0.89 7.09
C PRO A 100 -1.70 -1.44 5.67
N ASN A 101 -2.59 -2.42 5.55
CA ASN A 101 -2.82 -3.14 4.29
C ASN A 101 -3.13 -2.24 3.09
N VAL A 102 -3.90 -1.17 3.28
CA VAL A 102 -4.18 -0.19 2.21
C VAL A 102 -2.92 0.47 1.67
N MET A 103 -1.94 0.79 2.54
CA MET A 103 -0.68 1.41 2.13
C MET A 103 0.22 0.41 1.41
N ARG A 104 0.24 -0.84 1.86
CA ARG A 104 0.98 -1.91 1.16
C ARG A 104 0.43 -2.13 -0.26
N LYS A 105 -0.89 -2.12 -0.43
CA LYS A 105 -1.52 -2.15 -1.75
C LYS A 105 -1.14 -0.95 -2.61
N ALA A 106 -1.08 0.26 -2.03
CA ALA A 106 -0.66 1.46 -2.74
C ALA A 106 0.79 1.40 -3.23
N ILE A 107 1.71 0.90 -2.38
CA ILE A 107 3.11 0.69 -2.76
C ILE A 107 3.20 -0.30 -3.91
N ALA A 108 2.60 -1.48 -3.77
CA ALA A 108 2.62 -2.53 -4.79
C ALA A 108 1.91 -2.14 -6.10
N HIS A 109 0.97 -1.20 -6.06
CA HIS A 109 0.34 -0.69 -7.27
C HIS A 109 1.26 0.27 -8.04
N ALA A 110 2.14 0.99 -7.34
CA ALA A 110 3.06 1.96 -7.95
C ALA A 110 4.46 1.42 -8.24
N THR A 111 4.80 0.23 -7.73
CA THR A 111 6.12 -0.38 -7.85
C THR A 111 6.01 -1.86 -8.15
N ASP A 112 7.11 -2.47 -8.57
CA ASP A 112 7.19 -3.93 -8.74
C ASP A 112 7.42 -4.67 -7.40
N ILE A 113 7.27 -3.99 -6.26
CA ILE A 113 7.38 -4.60 -4.93
C ILE A 113 6.06 -5.32 -4.65
N PRO A 114 6.06 -6.66 -4.53
CA PRO A 114 4.81 -7.40 -4.36
C PRO A 114 4.15 -7.04 -3.02
N ALA A 115 2.83 -6.82 -3.05
CA ALA A 115 2.04 -6.76 -1.82
C ALA A 115 2.11 -8.13 -1.10
N PRO A 116 2.13 -8.17 0.25
CA PRO A 116 2.01 -9.43 0.95
C PRO A 116 0.70 -10.11 0.53
N ARG A 117 0.78 -11.38 0.14
CA ARG A 117 -0.39 -12.19 -0.16
C ARG A 117 -1.21 -12.32 1.12
N VAL A 118 -2.42 -11.79 1.13
CA VAL A 118 -3.38 -12.10 2.20
C VAL A 118 -3.67 -13.60 2.10
N CYS A 119 -3.18 -14.38 3.07
CA CYS A 119 -3.55 -15.79 3.19
C CYS A 119 -5.05 -15.82 3.53
N LYS A 120 -5.89 -16.06 2.51
CA LYS A 120 -7.29 -16.38 2.73
C LYS A 120 -7.31 -17.83 3.20
N THR A 121 -7.43 -18.08 4.49
CA THR A 121 -7.87 -19.39 4.99
C THR A 121 -9.30 -19.61 4.47
N SER A 122 -9.42 -20.42 3.43
CA SER A 122 -10.71 -20.94 2.99
C SER A 122 -11.06 -22.11 3.93
N PRO A 123 -12.27 -22.17 4.51
CA PRO A 123 -12.70 -23.37 5.23
C PRO A 123 -12.76 -24.54 4.25
N GLY A 124 -12.11 -25.64 4.60
CA GLY A 124 -12.01 -26.82 3.76
C GLY A 124 -13.37 -27.39 3.42
N SER A 125 -13.57 -27.64 2.12
CA SER A 125 -14.57 -28.58 1.64
C SER A 125 -13.95 -29.98 1.75
N ASP A 126 -14.19 -30.65 2.86
CA ASP A 126 -13.93 -32.09 2.99
C ASP A 126 -15.08 -32.83 2.29
N VAL A 127 -14.87 -33.14 1.02
CA VAL A 127 -15.69 -34.06 0.24
C VAL A 127 -14.75 -35.09 -0.37
N ASP A 128 -15.08 -36.35 -0.05
CA ASP A 128 -14.73 -37.59 -0.74
C ASP A 128 -13.35 -38.24 -0.54
N ARG A 129 -13.33 -39.32 0.25
CA ARG A 129 -13.03 -40.74 -0.14
C ARG A 129 -12.59 -41.53 1.11
N ALA A 130 -12.97 -42.79 1.36
CA ALA A 130 -13.25 -43.88 0.45
C ALA A 130 -14.16 -44.96 1.09
N ARG A 131 -14.98 -45.61 0.25
CA ARG A 131 -15.64 -46.90 0.50
C ARG A 131 -15.03 -47.94 -0.47
N ALA A 132 -15.09 -49.21 -0.06
CA ALA A 132 -14.57 -50.45 -0.67
C ALA A 132 -13.09 -50.73 -0.28
N LEU A 133 -12.77 -51.90 0.28
CA LEU A 133 -12.95 -53.20 -0.35
C LEU A 133 -13.48 -54.30 0.59
N ASP A 134 -14.38 -55.08 0.00
CA ASP A 134 -14.83 -56.41 0.39
C ASP A 134 -13.89 -57.46 -0.25
N THR A 135 -13.45 -58.46 0.52
CA THR A 135 -13.05 -59.79 0.02
C THR A 135 -12.87 -60.73 1.20
N GLY A 136 -13.76 -61.73 1.28
CA GLY A 136 -13.69 -62.82 2.24
C GLY A 136 -12.69 -63.92 1.85
N THR A 137 -12.35 -64.73 2.84
CA THR A 137 -12.29 -66.22 2.81
C THR A 137 -12.36 -66.68 4.25
#